data_AF-A0A3N5WU44-F1
#
_entry.id   AF-A0A3N5WU44-F1
#
_cell.length_a   1.000
_cell.length_b   1.000
_cell.length_c   1.000
_cell.angle_alpha   90.00
_cell.angle_beta   90.00
_cell.angle_gamma   90.00
#
_symmetry.space_group_name_H-M   'P 1'
#
loop_
_entity.id
_entity.type
_entity.pdbx_description
1 polymer ?
#
loop_
_entity_poly.entity_id
_entity_poly.type
_entity_poly.pdbx_seq_one_letter_code
_entity_poly.pdbx_strand_id
1 'polypeptide(L)'
;MNFLTVRNVPPDLAQALREEKRRRGVSLNRVVIELLRQALGLAWEEPRQNGLEKLAGDWSQKDLEDFETATAVFEKVDEDQWQ
;
A
#
# COMPACT_ATOMS: atom_id res chain seq x y z
N MET A 1 17.79 -4.30 -23.74
CA MET A 1 16.64 -5.22 -23.72
C MET A 1 17.19 -6.59 -23.38
N ASN A 2 17.06 -7.03 -22.13
CA ASN A 2 17.61 -8.32 -21.69
C ASN A 2 16.45 -9.29 -21.51
N PHE A 3 16.53 -10.46 -22.15
CA PHE A 3 15.55 -11.52 -21.98
C PHE A 3 16.16 -12.62 -21.11
N LEU A 4 15.37 -13.17 -20.20
CA LEU A 4 15.76 -14.29 -19.35
C LEU A 4 14.72 -15.39 -19.52
N THR A 5 15.17 -16.59 -19.89
CA THR A 5 14.32 -17.78 -19.95
C THR A 5 14.65 -18.71 -18.80
N VAL A 6 13.72 -18.89 -17.88
CA VAL A 6 13.84 -19.87 -16.79
C VAL A 6 13.22 -21.19 -17.27
N ARG A 7 14.03 -22.24 -17.37
CA ARG A 7 13.59 -23.57 -17.81
C ARG A 7 13.30 -24.45 -16.60
N ASN A 8 12.46 -25.49 -16.80
CA ASN A 8 12.13 -26.49 -15.79
C ASN A 8 11.56 -25.89 -14.49
N VAL A 9 10.70 -24.86 -14.60
CA VAL A 9 10.01 -24.27 -13.45
C VAL A 9 9.10 -25.34 -12.82
N PRO A 10 9.29 -25.69 -11.54
CA PRO A 10 8.43 -26.65 -10.85
C PRO A 10 6.95 -26.24 -10.88
N PRO A 11 5.99 -27.19 -10.98
CA PRO A 11 4.57 -26.86 -11.09
C PRO A 11 4.02 -26.05 -9.90
N ASP A 12 4.48 -26.35 -8.70
CA ASP A 12 4.16 -25.64 -7.46
C ASP A 12 4.63 -24.18 -7.50
N LEU A 13 5.87 -23.92 -7.96
CA LEU A 13 6.39 -22.57 -8.13
C LEU A 13 5.62 -21.81 -9.21
N ALA A 14 5.28 -22.46 -10.33
CA ALA A 14 4.47 -21.86 -11.39
C ALA A 14 3.07 -21.49 -10.90
N GLN A 15 2.47 -22.32 -10.04
CA GLN A 15 1.19 -22.03 -9.39
C GLN A 15 1.31 -20.85 -8.41
N ALA A 16 2.31 -20.85 -7.53
CA ALA A 16 2.54 -19.77 -6.57
C ALA A 16 2.73 -18.42 -7.28
N LEU A 17 3.47 -18.38 -8.39
CA LEU A 17 3.66 -17.16 -9.19
C LEU A 17 2.35 -16.67 -9.83
N ARG A 18 1.47 -17.58 -10.26
CA ARG A 18 0.14 -17.22 -10.80
C ARG A 18 -0.80 -16.71 -9.72
N GLU A 19 -0.76 -17.31 -8.53
CA GLU A 19 -1.51 -16.85 -7.37
C GLU A 19 -1.07 -15.45 -6.96
N GLU A 20 0.23 -15.21 -6.88
CA GLU A 20 0.80 -13.91 -6.54
C GLU A 20 0.48 -12.84 -7.59
N LYS A 21 0.49 -13.22 -8.88
CA LYS A 21 0.00 -12.37 -9.98
C LYS A 21 -1.45 -11.94 -9.75
N ARG A 22 -2.34 -12.87 -9.39
CA ARG A 22 -3.75 -12.55 -9.10
C ARG A 22 -3.87 -11.64 -7.88
N ARG A 23 -3.12 -11.93 -6.83
CA ARG A 23 -3.12 -11.15 -5.58
C ARG A 23 -2.69 -9.70 -5.78
N ARG A 24 -1.64 -9.47 -6.58
CA ARG A 24 -1.09 -8.12 -6.85
C ARG A 24 -1.79 -7.40 -8.01
N GLY A 25 -2.51 -8.11 -8.88
CA GLY A 25 -3.16 -7.51 -10.06
C GLY A 25 -2.19 -7.03 -11.14
N VAL A 26 -0.94 -7.52 -11.16
CA VAL A 26 0.10 -7.10 -12.12
C VAL A 26 0.47 -8.22 -13.10
N SER A 27 1.35 -7.93 -14.08
CA SER A 27 1.81 -8.95 -15.03
C SER A 27 2.71 -9.99 -14.37
N LEU A 28 2.73 -11.22 -14.90
CA LEU A 28 3.58 -12.29 -14.37
C LEU A 28 5.06 -11.91 -14.41
N ASN A 29 5.51 -11.25 -15.48
CA ASN A 29 6.87 -10.76 -15.60
C ASN A 29 7.21 -9.75 -14.50
N ARG A 30 6.30 -8.83 -14.18
CA ARG A 30 6.50 -7.87 -13.09
C ARG A 30 6.64 -8.56 -11.73
N VAL A 31 5.78 -9.55 -11.44
CA VAL A 31 5.90 -10.37 -10.22
C VAL A 31 7.26 -11.06 -10.14
N VAL A 32 7.69 -11.73 -11.22
CA VAL A 32 8.98 -12.45 -11.25
C VAL A 32 10.14 -11.49 -11.03
N ILE A 33 10.16 -10.34 -11.70
CA ILE A 33 11.22 -9.34 -11.53
C ILE A 33 11.24 -8.80 -10.10
N GLU A 34 10.08 -8.42 -9.54
CA GLU A 34 9.98 -7.91 -8.16
C GLU A 34 10.48 -8.93 -7.13
N LEU A 35 10.09 -10.20 -7.27
CA LEU A 35 10.54 -11.27 -6.38
C LEU A 35 12.05 -11.53 -6.50
N LEU A 36 12.61 -11.54 -7.71
CA LEU A 36 14.06 -11.68 -7.92
C LEU A 36 14.83 -10.49 -7.31
N ARG A 37 14.31 -9.27 -7.46
CA ARG A 37 14.91 -8.09 -6.83
C ARG A 37 14.88 -8.19 -5.32
N GLN A 38 13.76 -8.60 -4.73
CA GLN A 38 13.65 -8.82 -3.29
C GLN A 38 14.64 -9.87 -2.79
N ALA A 39 14.74 -11.02 -3.47
CA ALA A 39 15.64 -12.11 -3.10
C ALA A 39 17.13 -11.72 -3.20
N LEU A 40 17.48 -10.82 -4.13
CA LEU A 40 18.84 -10.35 -4.35
C LEU A 40 19.17 -9.07 -3.54
N GLY A 41 18.27 -8.60 -2.69
CA GLY A 41 18.46 -7.35 -1.94
C GLY A 41 18.47 -6.08 -2.83
N LEU A 42 17.94 -6.19 -4.05
CA LEU A 42 17.80 -5.11 -5.03
C LEU A 42 16.40 -4.47 -5.01
N ALA A 43 15.57 -4.77 -4.01
CA ALA A 43 14.26 -4.11 -3.90
C ALA A 43 14.50 -2.59 -3.86
N TRP A 44 13.89 -1.85 -4.80
CA TRP A 44 13.84 -0.40 -4.68
C TRP A 44 13.11 -0.10 -3.37
N GLU A 45 13.57 0.91 -2.64
CA GLU A 45 12.76 1.61 -1.65
C GLU A 45 11.61 2.32 -2.38
N GLU A 46 10.79 1.61 -3.15
CA GLU A 46 9.45 2.13 -3.39
C GLU A 46 8.78 2.10 -2.03
N PRO A 47 8.38 3.27 -1.48
CA PRO A 47 7.70 3.32 -0.20
C PRO A 47 6.55 2.33 -0.30
N ARG A 48 6.46 1.39 0.63
CA ARG A 48 5.28 0.53 0.72
C ARG A 48 4.09 1.47 0.81
N GLN A 49 3.34 1.58 -0.28
CA GLN A 49 2.07 2.29 -0.32
C GLN A 49 1.15 1.54 0.63
N ASN A 50 1.05 2.06 1.85
CA ASN A 50 0.22 1.52 2.90
C ASN A 50 -1.19 2.12 2.82
N GLY A 51 -1.48 2.88 1.77
CA GLY A 51 -2.73 3.57 1.57
C GLY A 51 -2.88 4.82 2.43
N LEU A 52 -1.86 5.22 3.21
CA LEU A 52 -1.90 6.46 3.99
C LEU A 52 -1.49 7.66 3.16
N GLU A 53 -0.83 7.46 2.02
CA GLU A 53 -0.54 8.51 1.04
C GLU A 53 -1.80 9.24 0.54
N LYS A 54 -2.99 8.60 0.59
CA LYS A 54 -4.27 9.26 0.28
C LYS A 54 -4.76 10.22 1.36
N LEU A 55 -4.23 10.07 2.58
CA LEU A 55 -4.49 10.94 3.73
C LEU A 55 -3.38 11.99 3.89
N ALA A 56 -2.30 11.88 3.11
CA ALA A 56 -1.23 12.85 3.07
C ALA A 56 -1.56 13.93 2.03
N GLY A 57 -1.53 15.19 2.43
CA GLY A 57 -1.87 16.33 1.57
C GLY A 57 -2.60 17.42 2.35
N ASP A 58 -3.07 18.43 1.62
CA ASP A 58 -3.87 19.52 2.18
C ASP A 58 -5.34 19.10 2.32
N TRP A 59 -6.04 19.71 3.26
CA TRP A 59 -7.47 19.50 3.43
C TRP A 59 -8.26 20.30 2.41
N SER A 60 -9.29 19.67 1.84
CA SER A 60 -10.29 20.44 1.11
C SER A 60 -11.15 21.23 2.11
N GLN A 61 -11.84 22.27 1.61
CA GLN A 61 -12.79 23.03 2.41
C GLN A 61 -13.88 22.12 3.04
N LYS A 62 -14.29 21.08 2.31
CA LYS A 62 -15.27 20.10 2.81
C LYS A 62 -14.71 19.24 3.94
N ASP A 63 -13.45 18.81 3.83
CA ASP A 63 -12.80 18.01 4.88
C ASP A 63 -12.69 18.80 6.18
N LEU A 64 -12.42 20.11 6.08
CA LEU A 64 -12.40 21.02 7.22
C LEU A 64 -13.78 21.15 7.88
N GLU A 65 -14.83 21.41 7.10
CA GLU A 65 -16.20 21.56 7.62
C GLU A 65 -16.70 20.27 8.29
N ASP A 66 -16.44 19.11 7.66
CA ASP A 66 -16.82 17.81 8.20
C ASP A 66 -16.06 17.51 9.51
N PHE A 67 -14.79 17.90 9.61
CA PHE A 67 -13.99 17.74 10.83
C PHE A 67 -14.47 18.66 11.96
N GLU A 68 -14.62 19.96 11.71
CA GLU A 68 -15.07 20.93 12.72
C GLU A 68 -16.43 20.52 13.30
N THR A 69 -17.34 20.06 12.45
CA THR A 69 -18.64 19.53 12.88
C THR A 69 -18.49 18.31 13.79
N ALA A 70 -17.59 17.38 13.42
CA ALA A 70 -17.36 16.16 14.18
C ALA A 70 -16.64 16.42 15.53
N THR A 71 -15.77 17.43 15.61
CA THR A 71 -15.00 17.74 16.81
C THR A 71 -15.63 18.78 17.73
N ALA A 72 -16.70 19.45 17.30
CA ALA A 72 -17.39 20.49 18.06
C ALA A 72 -17.80 20.08 19.50
N VAL A 73 -18.01 18.79 19.75
CA VAL A 73 -18.33 18.27 21.09
C VAL A 73 -17.16 18.41 22.07
N PHE A 74 -15.92 18.37 21.58
CA PHE A 74 -14.70 18.46 22.41
C PHE A 74 -14.28 19.90 22.72
N GLU A 75 -14.88 20.89 22.06
CA GLU A 75 -14.60 22.31 22.31
C GLU A 75 -15.46 22.89 23.44
N LYS A 76 -16.43 22.12 23.93
CA LYS A 76 -17.23 22.49 25.10
C LYS A 76 -16.51 22.03 26.36
N VAL A 77 -16.05 23.01 27.13
CA VAL A 77 -15.56 22.76 28.49
C VAL A 77 -16.74 22.33 29.35
N ASP A 78 -16.65 21.13 29.90
CA ASP A 78 -17.57 20.63 30.93
C ASP A 78 -17.07 21.13 32.29
N GLU A 79 -17.74 22.15 32.83
CA GLU A 79 -17.36 22.80 34.10
C GLU A 79 -17.36 21.80 35.27
N ASP A 80 -18.20 20.76 35.22
CA ASP A 80 -18.27 19.72 36.24
C ASP A 80 -17.09 18.75 36.18
N GLN A 81 -16.37 18.66 35.05
CA GLN A 81 -15.12 17.88 34.91
C GLN A 81 -13.86 18.66 35.28
N TRP A 82 -13.97 19.98 35.49
CA TRP A 82 -12.84 20.87 35.82
C TRP A 82 -12.79 21.27 37.31
N GLN A 83 -13.68 20.72 38.15
CA GLN A 83 -13.60 20.81 39.62
C GLN A 83 -12.87 19.60 40.23
#